data_AF-A0A644ZWZ8-F1
#
_entry.id   AF-A0A644ZWZ8-F1
#
_cell.length_a   1.000
_cell.length_b   1.000
_cell.length_c   1.000
_cell.angle_alpha   90.00
_cell.angle_beta   90.00
_cell.angle_gamma   90.00
#
_symmetry.space_group_name_H-M   'P 1'
#
loop_
_entity.id
_entity.type
_entity.pdbx_description
1 polymer ?
#
loop_
_entity_poly.entity_id
_entity_poly.type
_entity_poly.pdbx_seq_one_letter_code
_entity_poly.pdbx_strand_id
1 'polypeptide(L)'
;MLCRTCIGALEYAFSRKRGRRYTAEEGPAVETTIVAVGRCPEDGCYSTVYGDDIVMNKQYCLGDMQSVLEGKADYSLASPRTRSYWRSWLRKVWASVVEKIHRHIGRSLSECDISCALAAFLKGCGESWLRYVLDLFYTQSNNLCIFVGLIGPTIGPRGENLQETHAEEGAERRKPPRGG
;
A
#
# COMPACT_ATOMS: atom_id res chain seq x y z
N MET A 1 8.77 9.08 29.73
CA MET A 1 8.75 8.54 28.35
C MET A 1 9.82 7.48 28.28
N LEU A 2 9.48 6.24 27.92
CA LEU A 2 10.41 5.11 28.01
C LEU A 2 10.72 4.51 26.64
N CYS A 3 11.96 4.05 26.47
CA CYS A 3 12.39 3.29 25.30
C CYS A 3 11.63 1.97 25.25
N ARG A 4 11.14 1.59 24.06
CA ARG A 4 10.39 0.34 23.87
C ARG A 4 11.27 -0.91 23.99
N THR A 5 12.58 -0.75 23.88
CA THR A 5 13.56 -1.85 23.95
C THR A 5 14.08 -2.00 25.37
N CYS A 6 14.73 -0.96 25.90
CA CYS A 6 15.42 -1.04 27.20
C CYS A 6 14.61 -0.48 28.38
N ILE A 7 13.42 0.09 28.13
CA ILE A 7 12.56 0.69 29.16
C ILE A 7 13.20 1.94 29.83
N GLY A 8 14.41 2.35 29.44
CA GLY A 8 15.07 3.58 29.91
C GLY A 8 14.40 4.87 29.43
N ALA A 9 14.71 6.01 30.05
CA ALA A 9 14.14 7.29 29.65
C ALA A 9 14.60 7.72 28.24
N LEU A 10 13.68 8.26 27.44
CA LEU A 10 13.99 8.84 26.14
C LEU A 10 14.41 10.31 26.28
N GLU A 11 15.48 10.71 25.60
CA GLU A 11 15.91 12.10 25.46
C GLU A 11 15.20 12.76 24.28
N TYR A 12 14.71 14.00 24.43
CA TYR A 12 14.11 14.71 23.31
C TYR A 12 15.12 14.90 22.16
N ALA A 13 14.71 14.58 20.94
CA ALA A 13 15.53 14.77 19.74
C ALA A 13 14.96 15.85 18.81
N PHE A 14 13.71 15.68 18.37
CA PHE A 14 13.03 16.62 17.48
C PHE A 14 11.52 16.40 17.50
N SER A 15 10.76 17.30 16.87
CA SER A 15 9.31 17.15 16.67
C SER A 15 9.00 16.87 15.21
N ARG A 16 7.96 16.09 14.93
CA ARG A 16 7.49 15.85 13.55
C ARG A 16 5.98 15.93 13.43
N LYS A 17 5.51 16.35 12.26
CA LYS A 17 4.08 16.37 11.92
C LYS A 17 3.60 14.94 11.64
N ARG A 18 2.41 14.62 12.12
CA ARG A 18 1.74 13.33 11.91
C ARG A 18 0.27 13.54 11.59
N GLY A 19 -0.20 12.89 10.52
CA GLY A 19 -1.62 12.78 10.23
C GLY A 19 -2.28 11.73 11.11
N ARG A 20 -3.44 12.06 11.68
CA ARG A 20 -4.40 11.18 12.32
C ARG A 20 -5.64 11.09 11.44
N ARG A 21 -6.10 9.88 11.16
CA ARG A 21 -7.40 9.64 10.52
C ARG A 21 -8.34 9.01 11.54
N TYR A 22 -9.55 9.52 11.62
CA TYR A 22 -10.59 9.08 12.57
C TYR A 22 -11.98 9.35 11.98
N THR A 23 -13.01 8.81 12.60
CA THR A 23 -14.40 9.13 12.23
C THR A 23 -14.93 10.19 13.18
N ALA A 24 -15.27 11.36 12.65
CA ALA A 24 -16.01 12.42 13.34
C ALA A 24 -17.51 12.26 13.11
N GLU A 25 -18.34 13.09 13.76
CA GLU A 25 -19.80 13.11 13.56
C GLU A 25 -20.18 13.35 12.09
N GLU A 26 -19.41 14.17 11.37
CA GLU A 26 -19.61 14.46 9.94
C GLU A 26 -19.02 13.40 9.00
N GLY A 27 -18.39 12.35 9.53
CA GLY A 27 -17.79 11.26 8.76
C GLY A 27 -16.26 11.19 8.88
N PRO A 28 -15.56 10.57 7.89
CA PRO A 28 -14.11 10.40 7.92
C PRO A 28 -13.38 11.74 7.94
N ALA A 29 -12.54 11.96 8.94
CA ALA A 29 -11.78 13.19 9.14
C ALA A 29 -10.26 12.92 9.17
N VAL A 30 -9.49 13.95 8.81
CA VAL A 30 -8.03 13.93 8.86
C VAL A 30 -7.55 15.16 9.62
N GLU A 31 -6.73 14.93 10.63
CA GLU A 31 -6.12 15.97 11.45
C GLU A 31 -4.59 15.83 11.40
N THR A 32 -3.87 16.94 11.42
CA THR A 32 -2.40 16.92 11.58
C THR A 32 -2.04 17.36 12.99
N THR A 33 -1.25 16.54 13.68
CA THR A 33 -0.75 16.83 15.02
C THR A 33 0.78 16.81 15.05
N ILE A 34 1.38 17.53 16.00
CA ILE A 34 2.83 17.53 16.21
C ILE A 34 3.15 16.56 17.34
N VAL A 35 4.08 15.64 17.08
CA VAL A 35 4.52 14.65 18.06
C VAL A 35 6.01 14.78 18.34
N ALA A 36 6.39 14.59 19.60
CA ALA A 36 7.79 14.57 20.01
C ALA A 36 8.43 13.23 19.61
N VAL A 37 9.68 13.29 19.18
CA VAL A 37 10.54 12.14 18.94
C VAL A 37 11.66 12.18 19.95
N GLY A 38 11.77 11.10 20.72
CA GLY A 38 12.87 10.88 21.63
C GLY A 38 13.91 9.92 21.05
N ARG A 39 15.15 10.04 21.48
CA ARG A 39 16.24 9.11 21.21
C ARG A 39 16.59 8.38 22.50
N CYS A 40 16.76 7.07 22.41
CA CYS A 40 17.24 6.26 23.51
C CYS A 40 18.77 6.42 23.62
N PRO A 41 19.31 6.77 24.79
CA PRO A 41 20.75 6.92 24.98
C PRO A 41 21.51 5.58 24.96
N GLU A 42 20.85 4.46 25.27
CA GLU A 42 21.50 3.14 25.34
C GLU A 42 21.64 2.46 23.98
N ASP A 43 20.54 2.36 23.21
CA ASP A 43 20.52 1.66 21.91
C ASP A 43 20.52 2.61 20.71
N GLY A 44 20.53 3.93 20.96
CA GLY A 44 20.53 4.96 19.93
C GLY A 44 19.24 5.06 19.12
N CYS A 45 18.21 4.25 19.41
CA CYS A 45 17.00 4.16 18.61
C CYS A 45 16.08 5.36 18.85
N TYR A 46 15.41 5.81 17.78
CA TYR A 46 14.41 6.86 17.86
C TYR A 46 13.02 6.27 18.15
N SER A 47 12.28 6.92 19.03
CA SER A 47 10.92 6.55 19.40
C SER A 47 10.03 7.77 19.42
N THR A 48 8.90 7.70 18.73
CA THR A 48 7.91 8.79 18.74
C THR A 48 6.95 8.63 19.91
N VAL A 49 6.68 9.76 20.57
CA VAL A 49 5.81 9.88 21.73
C VAL A 49 4.45 10.36 21.23
N TYR A 50 3.40 9.63 21.57
CA TYR A 50 2.04 9.90 21.13
C TYR A 50 1.15 10.13 22.33
N GLY A 51 0.21 11.06 22.21
CA GLY A 51 -0.89 11.22 23.18
C GLY A 51 -1.79 9.99 23.18
N ASP A 52 -2.37 9.67 24.33
CA ASP A 52 -3.21 8.48 24.52
C ASP A 52 -4.45 8.48 23.61
N ASP A 53 -4.99 9.67 23.34
CA ASP A 53 -6.14 9.89 22.46
C ASP A 53 -5.86 9.52 21.00
N ILE A 54 -4.62 9.76 20.54
CA ILE A 54 -4.15 9.42 19.19
C ILE A 54 -4.05 7.90 19.05
N VAL A 55 -3.56 7.21 20.08
CA VAL A 55 -3.35 5.76 20.04
C VAL A 55 -4.69 5.01 20.07
N MET A 56 -5.61 5.42 20.93
CA MET A 56 -6.91 4.77 21.12
C MET A 56 -7.79 4.77 19.86
N ASN A 57 -7.80 5.87 19.12
CA ASN A 57 -8.79 6.11 18.06
C ASN A 57 -8.21 6.09 16.64
N LYS A 58 -6.96 5.64 16.47
CA LYS A 58 -6.34 5.68 15.15
C LYS A 58 -6.89 4.59 14.23
N GLN A 59 -7.42 5.03 13.09
CA GLN A 59 -7.66 4.18 11.94
C GLN A 59 -6.39 4.11 11.07
N TYR A 60 -6.02 2.90 10.64
CA TYR A 60 -4.88 2.69 9.77
C TYR A 60 -5.33 2.70 8.32
N CYS A 61 -4.81 3.66 7.55
CA CYS A 61 -5.04 3.67 6.11
C CYS A 61 -4.12 2.68 5.38
N LEU A 62 -4.40 2.43 4.10
CA LEU A 62 -3.54 1.62 3.24
C LEU A 62 -2.09 2.12 3.22
N GLY A 63 -1.87 3.43 3.24
CA GLY A 63 -0.52 4.01 3.31
C GLY A 63 0.25 3.70 4.59
N ASP A 64 -0.45 3.63 5.74
CA ASP A 64 0.15 3.21 7.02
C ASP A 64 0.56 1.73 6.96
N MET A 65 -0.29 0.87 6.36
CA MET A 65 0.01 -0.55 6.17
C MET A 65 1.19 -0.72 5.21
N GLN A 66 1.17 -0.03 4.07
CA GLN A 66 2.23 -0.05 3.07
C GLN A 66 3.57 0.38 3.66
N SER A 67 3.61 1.47 4.44
CA SER A 67 4.83 1.92 5.11
C SER A 67 5.41 0.84 6.03
N VAL A 68 4.57 0.10 6.76
CA VAL A 68 5.02 -1.02 7.60
C VAL A 68 5.57 -2.18 6.79
N LEU A 69 4.92 -2.49 5.65
CA LEU A 69 5.30 -3.58 4.75
C LEU A 69 6.62 -3.26 4.02
N GLU A 70 6.89 -1.99 3.74
CA GLU A 70 8.15 -1.48 3.17
C GLU A 70 9.29 -1.31 4.20
N GLY A 71 9.07 -1.70 5.46
CA GLY A 71 10.08 -1.55 6.51
C GLY A 71 10.21 -0.14 7.09
N LYS A 72 9.40 0.82 6.63
CA LYS A 72 9.29 2.20 7.18
C LYS A 72 8.40 2.21 8.43
N ALA A 73 8.68 1.30 9.36
CA ALA A 73 7.80 1.01 10.50
C ALA A 73 7.62 2.19 11.46
N ASP A 74 8.57 3.13 11.49
CA ASP A 74 8.48 4.35 12.31
C ASP A 74 7.38 5.30 11.86
N TYR A 75 6.82 5.10 10.66
CA TYR A 75 5.75 5.94 10.12
C TYR A 75 4.36 5.49 10.55
N SER A 76 4.23 4.25 11.04
CA SER A 76 2.96 3.71 11.49
C SER A 76 2.90 3.64 13.01
N LEU A 77 1.71 3.93 13.51
CA LEU A 77 1.35 3.86 14.92
C LEU A 77 0.97 2.44 15.37
N ALA A 78 0.97 1.50 14.44
CA ALA A 78 0.57 0.13 14.66
C ALA A 78 1.44 -0.56 15.71
N SER A 79 0.79 -1.27 16.63
CA SER A 79 1.46 -2.11 17.62
C SER A 79 2.39 -3.14 16.93
N PRO A 80 3.45 -3.64 17.59
CA PRO A 80 4.26 -4.73 17.05
C PRO A 80 3.42 -5.93 16.57
N ARG A 81 2.36 -6.28 17.31
CA ARG A 81 1.41 -7.34 16.96
C ARG A 81 0.67 -7.03 15.67
N THR A 82 0.12 -5.83 15.53
CA THR A 82 -0.60 -5.38 14.33
C THR A 82 0.32 -5.37 13.10
N ARG A 83 1.57 -4.87 13.27
CA ARG A 83 2.57 -4.87 12.19
C ARG A 83 2.94 -6.29 11.75
N SER A 84 3.13 -7.21 12.71
CA SER A 84 3.36 -8.63 12.43
C SER A 84 2.18 -9.28 11.70
N TYR A 85 0.96 -8.96 12.13
CA TYR A 85 -0.26 -9.43 11.47
C TYR A 85 -0.32 -8.98 10.01
N TRP A 86 -0.08 -7.71 9.69
CA TRP A 86 -0.08 -7.24 8.31
C TRP A 86 0.98 -7.92 7.44
N ARG A 87 2.18 -8.15 7.97
CA ARG A 87 3.23 -8.89 7.24
C ARG A 87 2.82 -10.33 6.94
N SER A 88 2.24 -11.00 7.92
CA SER A 88 1.72 -12.36 7.76
C SER A 88 0.55 -12.42 6.78
N TRP A 89 -0.38 -11.46 6.89
CA TRP A 89 -1.51 -11.32 5.99
C TRP A 89 -1.06 -11.08 4.55
N LEU A 90 -0.15 -10.13 4.30
CA LEU A 90 0.35 -9.86 2.96
C LEU A 90 0.99 -11.10 2.35
N ARG A 91 1.76 -11.88 3.12
CA ARG A 91 2.37 -13.13 2.62
C ARG A 91 1.31 -14.11 2.11
N LYS A 92 0.18 -14.24 2.79
CA LYS A 92 -0.93 -15.11 2.38
C LYS A 92 -1.66 -14.56 1.15
N VAL A 93 -1.93 -13.24 1.13
CA VAL A 93 -2.53 -12.56 -0.03
C VAL A 93 -1.64 -12.73 -1.26
N TRP A 94 -0.34 -12.51 -1.11
CA TRP A 94 0.65 -12.66 -2.17
C TRP A 94 0.64 -14.07 -2.77
N ALA A 95 0.78 -15.10 -1.93
CA ALA A 95 0.73 -16.48 -2.39
C ALA A 95 -0.59 -16.80 -3.13
N SER A 96 -1.71 -16.28 -2.63
CA SER A 96 -3.01 -16.45 -3.28
C SER A 96 -3.07 -15.77 -4.66
N VAL A 97 -2.53 -14.56 -4.78
CA VAL A 97 -2.46 -13.82 -6.05
C VAL A 97 -1.58 -14.56 -7.06
N VAL A 98 -0.39 -15.00 -6.64
CA VAL A 98 0.54 -15.76 -7.50
C VAL A 98 -0.11 -17.04 -8.00
N GLU A 99 -0.69 -17.85 -7.12
CA GLU A 99 -1.36 -19.10 -7.52
C GLU A 99 -2.57 -18.85 -8.42
N LYS A 100 -3.27 -17.74 -8.21
CA LYS A 100 -4.39 -17.37 -9.07
C LYS A 100 -3.94 -16.99 -10.48
N ILE A 101 -2.84 -16.22 -10.61
CA ILE A 101 -2.23 -15.90 -11.91
C ILE A 101 -1.68 -17.18 -12.55
N HIS A 102 -0.99 -18.01 -11.77
CA HIS A 102 -0.43 -19.30 -12.21
C HIS A 102 -1.49 -20.21 -12.84
N ARG A 103 -2.67 -20.32 -12.20
CA ARG A 103 -3.82 -21.02 -12.77
C ARG A 103 -4.38 -20.32 -14.02
N HIS A 104 -4.49 -19.00 -14.01
CA HIS A 104 -5.04 -18.24 -15.14
C HIS A 104 -4.21 -18.40 -16.43
N ILE A 105 -2.88 -18.41 -16.32
CA ILE A 105 -1.97 -18.58 -17.47
C ILE A 105 -1.75 -20.05 -17.85
N GLY A 106 -2.56 -20.98 -17.30
CA GLY A 106 -2.44 -22.41 -17.58
C GLY A 106 -1.13 -23.04 -17.09
N ARG A 107 -0.52 -22.49 -16.03
CA ARG A 107 0.75 -22.95 -15.45
C ARG A 107 1.93 -22.93 -16.43
N SER A 108 1.92 -22.00 -17.37
CA SER A 108 2.97 -21.80 -18.37
C SER A 108 4.28 -21.24 -17.80
N LEU A 109 4.22 -20.56 -16.66
CA LEU A 109 5.38 -20.03 -15.93
C LEU A 109 5.39 -20.59 -14.51
N SER A 110 6.58 -20.66 -13.90
CA SER A 110 6.69 -21.04 -12.49
C SER A 110 6.12 -19.95 -11.58
N GLU A 111 5.64 -20.32 -10.39
CA GLU A 111 5.20 -19.36 -9.37
C GLU A 111 6.31 -18.37 -8.98
N CYS A 112 7.58 -18.81 -9.04
CA CYS A 112 8.73 -17.95 -8.79
C CYS A 112 8.84 -16.85 -9.85
N ASP A 113 8.75 -17.21 -11.13
CA ASP A 113 8.82 -16.25 -12.24
C ASP A 113 7.67 -15.25 -12.19
N ILE A 114 6.45 -15.74 -11.90
CA ILE A 114 5.27 -14.90 -11.71
C ILE A 114 5.49 -13.93 -10.54
N SER A 115 5.97 -14.43 -9.40
CA SER A 115 6.24 -13.61 -8.22
C SER A 115 7.30 -12.55 -8.49
N CYS A 116 8.39 -12.90 -9.18
CA CYS A 116 9.45 -11.96 -9.54
C CYS A 116 8.97 -10.88 -10.52
N ALA A 117 8.24 -11.28 -11.58
CA ALA A 117 7.68 -10.35 -12.55
C ALA A 117 6.67 -9.39 -11.89
N LEU A 118 5.78 -9.92 -11.03
CA LEU A 118 4.81 -9.12 -10.30
C LEU A 118 5.49 -8.15 -9.34
N ALA A 119 6.51 -8.59 -8.59
CA ALA A 119 7.26 -7.71 -7.70
C ALA A 119 7.97 -6.58 -8.46
N ALA A 120 8.55 -6.89 -9.63
CA ALA A 120 9.19 -5.89 -10.49
C ALA A 120 8.18 -4.85 -11.01
N PHE A 121 7.02 -5.30 -11.49
CA PHE A 121 5.93 -4.42 -11.92
C PHE A 121 5.45 -3.51 -10.79
N LEU A 122 5.17 -4.09 -9.62
CA LEU A 122 4.66 -3.35 -8.46
C LEU A 122 5.63 -2.31 -7.92
N LYS A 123 6.94 -2.51 -8.10
CA LYS A 123 7.95 -1.50 -7.78
C LYS A 123 7.75 -0.22 -8.62
N GLY A 124 7.27 -0.35 -9.86
CA GLY A 124 6.90 0.76 -10.73
C GLY A 124 5.60 1.47 -10.33
N CYS A 125 4.71 0.82 -9.58
CA CYS A 125 3.43 1.40 -9.15
C CYS A 125 3.54 2.39 -7.97
N GLY A 126 4.71 2.53 -7.35
CA GLY A 126 4.94 3.46 -6.24
C GLY A 126 3.93 3.28 -5.11
N GLU A 127 3.24 4.35 -4.71
CA GLU A 127 2.27 4.34 -3.59
C GLU A 127 1.00 3.52 -3.87
N SER A 128 0.79 3.04 -5.10
CA SER A 128 -0.43 2.30 -5.47
C SER A 128 -0.27 0.78 -5.44
N TRP A 129 0.93 0.26 -5.18
CA TRP A 129 1.20 -1.18 -5.33
C TRP A 129 0.31 -2.04 -4.42
N LEU A 130 0.08 -1.61 -3.18
CA LEU A 130 -0.73 -2.39 -2.23
C LEU A 130 -2.19 -2.43 -2.66
N ARG A 131 -2.70 -1.33 -3.23
CA ARG A 131 -4.05 -1.28 -3.80
C ARG A 131 -4.17 -2.27 -4.97
N TYR A 132 -3.17 -2.30 -5.86
CA TYR A 132 -3.12 -3.20 -7.01
C TYR A 132 -3.11 -4.68 -6.60
N VAL A 133 -2.29 -5.04 -5.59
CA VAL A 133 -2.28 -6.40 -5.04
C VAL A 133 -3.66 -6.80 -4.51
N LEU A 134 -4.36 -5.87 -3.84
CA LEU A 134 -5.70 -6.13 -3.36
C LEU A 134 -6.72 -6.25 -4.49
N ASP A 135 -6.61 -5.44 -5.54
CA ASP A 135 -7.44 -5.60 -6.73
C ASP A 135 -7.23 -6.97 -7.37
N LEU A 136 -5.99 -7.42 -7.54
CA LEU A 136 -5.69 -8.78 -8.04
C LEU A 136 -6.29 -9.87 -7.15
N PHE A 137 -6.23 -9.69 -5.83
CA PHE A 137 -6.76 -10.64 -4.86
C PHE A 137 -8.30 -10.74 -4.93
N TYR A 138 -9.01 -9.61 -4.92
CA TYR A 138 -10.47 -9.57 -4.89
C TYR A 138 -11.14 -9.72 -6.27
N THR A 139 -10.41 -9.47 -7.35
CA THR A 139 -10.92 -9.66 -8.72
C THR A 139 -11.36 -11.11 -8.92
N GLN A 140 -12.37 -11.38 -9.75
CA GLN A 140 -12.72 -12.75 -10.11
C GLN A 140 -11.71 -13.30 -11.12
N SER A 141 -11.41 -14.61 -11.10
CA SER A 141 -10.40 -15.20 -12.00
C SER A 141 -10.67 -14.94 -13.49
N ASN A 142 -11.94 -14.85 -13.88
CA ASN A 142 -12.35 -14.60 -15.26
C ASN A 142 -12.05 -13.16 -15.73
N ASN A 143 -11.82 -12.24 -14.80
CA ASN A 143 -11.54 -10.83 -15.06
C ASN A 143 -10.05 -10.48 -14.88
N LEU A 144 -9.18 -11.48 -14.70
CA LEU A 144 -7.75 -11.26 -14.53
C LEU A 144 -7.08 -10.67 -15.77
N CYS A 145 -7.65 -10.89 -16.96
CA CYS A 145 -7.14 -10.34 -18.22
C CYS A 145 -7.13 -8.79 -18.25
N ILE A 146 -7.91 -8.13 -17.39
CA ILE A 146 -7.88 -6.66 -17.23
C ILE A 146 -6.57 -6.20 -16.58
N PHE A 147 -5.94 -7.06 -15.78
CA PHE A 147 -4.76 -6.75 -14.98
C PHE A 147 -3.48 -7.44 -15.46
N VAL A 148 -3.62 -8.51 -16.23
CA VAL A 148 -2.51 -9.34 -16.70
C VAL A 148 -2.60 -9.41 -18.23
N GLY A 149 -1.74 -8.65 -18.90
CA GLY A 149 -1.51 -8.82 -20.33
C GLY A 149 -0.84 -10.16 -20.58
N LEU A 150 -1.50 -11.05 -21.32
CA LEU A 150 -0.85 -12.25 -21.85
C LEU A 150 0.15 -11.80 -22.92
N ILE A 151 1.43 -11.72 -22.58
CA ILE A 151 2.47 -11.78 -23.62
C ILE A 151 2.43 -13.22 -24.14
N GLY A 152 1.77 -13.41 -25.28
CA GLY A 152 1.64 -14.72 -25.92
C GLY A 152 3.01 -15.37 -26.15
N PRO A 153 3.08 -16.71 -26.15
CA PRO A 153 4.33 -17.41 -26.35
C PRO A 153 4.82 -17.19 -27.79
N THR A 154 6.06 -16.73 -27.93
CA THR A 154 6.98 -17.28 -28.92
C THR A 154 6.51 -17.24 -30.38
N ILE A 155 6.28 -16.06 -30.97
CA ILE A 155 6.36 -15.87 -32.44
C ILE A 155 7.13 -14.59 -32.76
N GLY A 156 8.43 -14.75 -33.06
CA GLY A 156 9.23 -13.87 -33.93
C GLY A 156 9.64 -12.48 -33.41
N PRO A 157 10.83 -11.97 -33.79
CA PRO A 157 11.29 -10.65 -33.37
C PRO A 157 10.64 -9.57 -34.23
N ARG A 158 9.75 -8.79 -33.63
CA ARG A 158 9.33 -7.42 -34.02
C ARG A 158 8.51 -6.93 -32.81
N GLY A 159 9.07 -6.13 -31.92
CA GLY A 159 9.33 -4.72 -32.20
C GLY A 159 8.02 -3.97 -32.02
N GLU A 160 7.91 -3.23 -30.90
CA GLU A 160 6.95 -2.13 -30.65
C GLU A 160 5.49 -2.60 -30.37
N ASN A 161 4.84 -2.27 -29.24
CA ASN A 161 4.72 -0.97 -28.61
C ASN A 161 4.41 -1.12 -27.11
N LEU A 162 5.14 -0.36 -26.28
CA LEU A 162 4.64 0.02 -24.95
C LEU A 162 3.30 0.74 -25.15
N GLN A 163 2.26 0.34 -24.41
CA GLN A 163 1.04 1.13 -24.37
C GLN A 163 1.33 2.49 -23.73
N GLU A 164 1.26 3.50 -24.59
CA GLU A 164 1.14 4.91 -24.28
C GLU A 164 -0.09 5.18 -23.40
N THR A 165 0.17 5.97 -22.36
CA THR A 165 -0.67 7.05 -21.83
C THR A 165 -2.17 7.04 -22.21
N HIS A 166 -3.00 6.75 -21.21
CA HIS A 166 -4.35 7.30 -21.14
C HIS A 166 -4.26 8.82 -20.97
N ALA A 167 -4.19 9.53 -22.10
CA ALA A 167 -4.53 10.96 -22.18
C ALA A 167 -6.03 11.09 -22.47
N GLU A 168 -6.68 11.96 -21.71
CA GLU A 168 -8.06 12.39 -21.91
C GLU A 168 -8.24 13.00 -23.30
N GLU A 169 -9.32 12.64 -24.01
CA GLU A 169 -9.91 13.52 -25.03
C GLU A 169 -11.43 13.56 -24.88
N GLY A 170 -11.93 14.80 -24.96
CA GLY A 170 -13.24 15.22 -24.52
C GLY A 170 -14.40 14.79 -25.39
N ALA A 171 -15.54 14.57 -24.74
CA ALA A 171 -16.83 14.58 -25.40
C ALA A 171 -17.46 15.98 -25.25
N GLU A 172 -17.21 16.83 -26.24
CA GLU A 172 -17.94 18.09 -26.42
C GLU A 172 -19.36 17.81 -26.95
N ARG A 173 -20.34 18.55 -26.40
CA ARG A 173 -21.70 18.88 -26.89
C ARG A 173 -22.84 17.86 -26.73
N ARG A 174 -23.88 18.32 -26.01
CA ARG A 174 -25.11 18.90 -26.60
C ARG A 174 -26.03 19.54 -25.54
N LYS A 175 -26.44 20.80 -25.76
CA LYS A 175 -27.57 21.45 -25.05
C LYS A 175 -28.90 20.86 -25.53
N PRO A 176 -29.92 20.72 -24.67
CA PRO A 176 -31.25 20.28 -25.09
C PRO A 176 -32.07 21.42 -25.73
N PRO A 177 -33.06 21.11 -26.59
CA PRO A 177 -33.84 22.10 -27.32
C PRO A 177 -34.88 22.80 -26.44
N ARG A 178 -35.18 24.06 -26.78
CA ARG A 178 -36.34 24.81 -26.28
C ARG A 178 -37.58 24.42 -27.09
N GLY A 179 -38.70 24.18 -26.43
CA GLY A 179 -40.00 24.06 -27.09
C GLY A 179 -41.14 24.30 -26.11
N GLY A 180 -42.18 25.00 -26.59
CA GLY A 180 -43.49 25.17 -25.96
C GLY A 180 -43.77 26.58 -25.50
#